data_AF-A0A1B7T7Y1-F1
#
_entry.id   AF-A0A1B7T7Y1-F1
#
_cell.length_a   1.000
_cell.length_b   1.000
_cell.length_c   1.000
_cell.angle_alpha   90.00
_cell.angle_beta   90.00
_cell.angle_gamma   90.00
#
_symmetry.space_group_name_H-M   'P 1'
#
loop_
_entity.id
_entity.type
_entity.pdbx_description
1 polymer ?
#
loop_
_entity_poly.entity_id
_entity_poly.type
_entity_poly.pdbx_seq_one_letter_code
_entity_poly.pdbx_strand_id
1 'polypeptide(L)'
;FEWVTTTPRLIDDLINNLSKTAESYGLKFVEIPWGEMMSVNTYNPFHSSVFISLALNPLTDLFFKDCDIIKENRFYFHMFFLEYSGFLLDNRGSEFFDKNSEDSKKEHFKFEIIYSWGKQTFKCAQFVHKTGAYIAEIIEDGSLFLAPNNIYLSRVNTSNTTSKSNDDSMKVYVDSQKVMLDFKKTCNNYEKLKEIFENGRDVWYSNKNKE
;
A
#
# COMPACT_ATOMS: atom_id res chain seq x y z
N PHE A 1 -16.03 12.75 -2.00
CA PHE A 1 -16.53 14.14 -2.13
C PHE A 1 -17.28 14.24 -3.45
N GLU A 2 -18.50 14.79 -3.45
CA GLU A 2 -19.24 15.13 -4.67
C GLU A 2 -19.12 16.65 -4.86
N TRP A 3 -18.54 17.09 -5.97
CA TRP A 3 -17.94 18.43 -6.08
C TRP A 3 -18.25 19.13 -7.42
N VAL A 4 -19.20 18.62 -8.20
CA VAL A 4 -19.56 19.17 -9.52
C VAL A 4 -19.98 20.65 -9.45
N THR A 5 -20.47 21.12 -8.29
CA THR A 5 -20.93 22.49 -8.06
C THR A 5 -19.92 23.37 -7.31
N THR A 6 -18.75 22.84 -6.93
CA THR A 6 -17.80 23.51 -6.04
C THR A 6 -16.60 24.05 -6.79
N THR A 7 -16.06 25.22 -6.39
CA THR A 7 -14.84 25.76 -7.00
C THR A 7 -13.60 24.95 -6.58
N PRO A 8 -12.63 24.71 -7.49
CA PRO A 8 -11.41 23.96 -7.16
C PRO A 8 -10.64 24.54 -5.97
N ARG A 9 -10.62 25.88 -5.84
CA ARG A 9 -9.98 26.57 -4.72
C ARG A 9 -10.56 26.17 -3.36
N LEU A 10 -11.88 26.03 -3.27
CA LEU A 10 -12.53 25.62 -2.02
C LEU A 10 -12.12 24.19 -1.62
N ILE A 11 -11.92 23.32 -2.61
CA ILE A 11 -11.46 21.93 -2.38
C ILE A 11 -10.02 21.95 -1.87
N ASP A 12 -9.15 22.74 -2.50
CA ASP A 12 -7.76 22.88 -2.07
C ASP A 12 -7.67 23.45 -0.64
N ASP A 13 -8.46 24.48 -0.32
CA ASP A 13 -8.53 25.06 1.02
C ASP A 13 -9.03 24.04 2.06
N LEU A 14 -10.03 23.23 1.70
CA LEU A 14 -10.54 22.15 2.54
C LEU A 14 -9.47 21.08 2.81
N ILE A 15 -8.78 20.59 1.77
CA ILE A 15 -7.72 19.57 1.90
C ILE A 15 -6.58 20.09 2.78
N ASN A 16 -6.16 21.34 2.58
CA ASN A 16 -5.13 21.97 3.39
C ASN A 16 -5.56 22.10 4.86
N ASN A 17 -6.82 22.43 5.11
CA ASN A 17 -7.37 22.50 6.47
C ASN A 17 -7.42 21.13 7.14
N LEU A 18 -7.89 20.09 6.42
CA LEU A 18 -7.89 18.71 6.90
C LEU A 18 -6.47 18.23 7.21
N SER A 19 -5.49 18.55 6.36
CA SER A 19 -4.09 18.19 6.57
C SER A 19 -3.52 18.83 7.84
N LYS A 20 -3.72 20.14 8.02
CA LYS A 20 -3.29 20.86 9.24
C LYS A 20 -3.96 20.32 10.50
N THR A 21 -5.26 20.02 10.41
CA THR A 21 -6.02 19.45 11.52
C THR A 21 -5.47 18.08 11.88
N ALA A 22 -5.25 17.20 10.90
CA ALA A 22 -4.65 15.89 11.12
C ALA A 22 -3.27 15.99 11.78
N GLU A 23 -2.39 16.88 11.28
CA GLU A 23 -1.05 17.12 11.82
C GLU A 23 -1.10 17.55 13.29
N SER A 24 -2.06 18.39 13.68
CA SER A 24 -2.23 18.83 15.07
C SER A 24 -2.54 17.68 16.04
N TYR A 25 -3.11 16.59 15.54
CA TYR A 25 -3.38 15.36 16.30
C TYR A 25 -2.29 14.28 16.11
N GLY A 26 -1.17 14.61 15.45
CA GLY A 26 -0.11 13.65 15.16
C GLY A 26 -0.46 12.64 14.05
N LEU A 27 -1.51 12.93 13.26
CA LEU A 27 -1.92 12.13 12.12
C LEU A 27 -1.43 12.77 10.82
N LYS A 28 -1.43 11.99 9.75
CA LYS A 28 -1.04 12.45 8.43
C LYS A 28 -2.16 12.20 7.44
N PHE A 29 -2.59 13.27 6.76
CA PHE A 29 -3.57 13.19 5.69
C PHE A 29 -2.87 12.90 4.36
N VAL A 30 -3.29 11.85 3.66
CA VAL A 30 -2.73 11.45 2.36
C VAL A 30 -3.88 11.19 1.40
N GLU A 31 -3.90 11.90 0.28
CA GLU A 31 -4.85 11.63 -0.81
C GLU A 31 -4.37 10.44 -1.63
N ILE A 32 -5.26 9.48 -1.89
CA ILE A 32 -4.99 8.27 -2.66
C ILE A 32 -5.99 8.22 -3.83
N PRO A 33 -5.57 7.79 -5.04
CA PRO A 33 -6.52 7.60 -6.13
C PRO A 33 -7.57 6.56 -5.77
N TRP A 34 -8.79 6.80 -6.25
CA TRP A 34 -9.92 5.93 -6.02
C TRP A 34 -9.84 4.58 -6.75
N GLY A 35 -9.16 4.54 -7.89
CA GLY A 35 -9.05 3.32 -8.68
C GLY A 35 -7.81 2.52 -8.32
N GLU A 36 -7.79 1.27 -8.76
CA GLU A 36 -6.58 0.45 -8.75
C GLU A 36 -5.46 1.13 -9.52
N MET A 37 -4.27 1.16 -8.95
CA MET A 37 -3.12 1.78 -9.57
C MET A 37 -2.69 0.99 -10.82
N MET A 38 -2.81 -0.33 -10.81
CA MET A 38 -2.52 -1.15 -11.99
C MET A 38 -3.37 -0.77 -13.21
N SER A 39 -4.62 -0.35 -13.00
CA SER A 39 -5.52 0.12 -14.06
C SER A 39 -5.14 1.49 -14.62
N VAL A 40 -4.33 2.27 -13.89
CA VAL A 40 -3.92 3.63 -14.29
C VAL A 40 -3.19 3.63 -15.62
N ASN A 41 -2.35 2.62 -15.86
CA ASN A 41 -1.61 2.51 -17.11
C ASN A 41 -2.52 2.36 -18.34
N THR A 42 -3.77 1.91 -18.18
CA THR A 42 -4.73 1.78 -19.28
C THR A 42 -5.23 3.13 -19.79
N TYR A 43 -5.36 4.13 -18.91
CA TYR A 43 -5.88 5.45 -19.28
C TYR A 43 -4.84 6.58 -19.21
N ASN A 44 -3.71 6.36 -18.52
CA ASN A 44 -2.59 7.29 -18.45
C ASN A 44 -1.26 6.57 -18.73
N PRO A 45 -0.78 6.55 -19.99
CA PRO A 45 0.47 5.88 -20.37
C PRO A 45 1.72 6.59 -19.84
N PHE A 46 1.60 7.83 -19.37
CA PHE A 46 2.72 8.60 -18.80
C PHE A 46 2.84 8.40 -17.27
N HIS A 47 1.97 7.59 -16.68
CA HIS A 47 2.07 7.29 -15.26
C HIS A 47 3.32 6.44 -15.01
N SER A 48 4.27 7.00 -14.25
CA SER A 48 5.50 6.30 -13.90
C SER A 48 5.17 5.15 -12.97
N SER A 49 5.22 3.91 -13.46
CA SER A 49 4.95 2.71 -12.68
C SER A 49 6.04 1.68 -12.88
N VAL A 50 6.26 0.85 -11.88
CA VAL A 50 7.35 -0.14 -11.87
C VAL A 50 6.82 -1.46 -11.35
N PHE A 51 6.98 -2.51 -12.15
CA PHE A 51 6.85 -3.88 -11.69
C PHE A 51 8.16 -4.32 -11.05
N ILE A 52 8.07 -4.84 -9.83
CA ILE A 52 9.20 -5.36 -9.06
C ILE A 52 8.94 -6.83 -8.79
N SER A 53 9.78 -7.68 -9.35
CA SER A 53 9.86 -9.08 -8.97
C SER A 53 10.73 -9.24 -7.72
N LEU A 54 10.31 -10.13 -6.83
CA LEU A 54 11.10 -10.49 -5.65
C LEU A 54 12.18 -11.50 -6.05
N ALA A 55 13.42 -11.29 -5.59
CA ALA A 55 14.51 -12.24 -5.79
C ALA A 55 14.22 -13.61 -5.13
N LEU A 56 13.45 -13.59 -4.04
CA LEU A 56 12.87 -14.76 -3.39
C LEU A 56 11.36 -14.60 -3.40
N ASN A 57 10.66 -15.34 -4.26
CA ASN A 57 9.19 -15.35 -4.30
C ASN A 57 8.67 -16.50 -3.41
N PRO A 58 8.00 -16.20 -2.28
CA PRO A 58 7.55 -17.24 -1.34
C PRO A 58 6.45 -18.14 -1.90
N LEU A 59 5.77 -17.76 -3.00
CA LEU A 59 4.79 -18.62 -3.67
C LEU A 59 5.42 -19.72 -4.53
N THR A 60 6.63 -19.47 -5.04
CA THR A 60 7.32 -20.37 -5.96
C THR A 60 8.41 -21.17 -5.25
N ASP A 61 9.06 -20.56 -4.26
CA ASP A 61 10.15 -21.17 -3.53
C ASP A 61 9.70 -22.37 -2.68
N LEU A 62 10.39 -23.50 -2.82
CA LEU A 62 10.04 -24.77 -2.17
C LEU A 62 10.04 -24.69 -0.65
N PHE A 63 10.86 -23.82 -0.05
CA PHE A 63 10.96 -23.72 1.41
C PHE A 63 9.72 -23.06 2.02
N PHE A 64 9.13 -22.09 1.32
CA PHE A 64 7.99 -21.32 1.81
C PHE A 64 6.66 -21.82 1.26
N LYS A 65 6.64 -22.35 0.04
CA LYS A 65 5.42 -22.74 -0.70
C LYS A 65 4.52 -23.70 0.07
N ASP A 66 5.09 -24.68 0.75
CA ASP A 66 4.33 -25.73 1.45
C ASP A 66 3.98 -25.37 2.90
N CYS A 67 4.35 -24.17 3.36
CA CYS A 67 3.99 -23.70 4.71
C CYS A 67 2.48 -23.55 4.86
N ASP A 68 1.95 -23.99 6.01
CA ASP A 68 0.53 -23.83 6.34
C ASP A 68 0.06 -22.37 6.32
N ILE A 69 1.00 -21.44 6.54
CA ILE A 69 0.80 -19.98 6.43
C ILE A 69 0.24 -19.59 5.07
N ILE A 70 0.79 -20.14 3.97
CA ILE A 70 0.37 -19.80 2.61
C ILE A 70 -0.99 -20.42 2.27
N LYS A 71 -1.34 -21.54 2.91
CA LYS A 71 -2.67 -22.16 2.75
C LYS A 71 -3.76 -21.29 3.39
N GLU A 72 -3.49 -20.72 4.56
CA GLU A 72 -4.43 -19.84 5.25
C GLU A 72 -4.49 -18.44 4.60
N ASN A 73 -3.34 -17.86 4.27
CA ASN A 73 -3.26 -16.61 3.54
C ASN A 73 -2.13 -16.66 2.52
N ARG A 74 -2.52 -16.84 1.25
CA ARG A 74 -1.60 -16.93 0.10
C ARG A 74 -0.55 -15.83 0.08
N PHE A 75 -0.91 -14.59 0.41
CA PHE A 75 -0.01 -13.44 0.29
C PHE A 75 0.58 -12.98 1.63
N TYR A 76 0.47 -13.77 2.70
CA TYR A 76 0.95 -13.40 4.04
C TYR A 76 2.37 -12.82 4.04
N PHE A 77 3.34 -13.52 3.45
CA PHE A 77 4.74 -13.07 3.41
C PHE A 77 4.92 -11.76 2.63
N HIS A 78 4.13 -11.51 1.60
CA HIS A 78 4.16 -10.25 0.85
C HIS A 78 3.62 -9.11 1.70
N MET A 79 2.49 -9.33 2.39
CA MET A 79 1.90 -8.36 3.32
C MET A 79 2.88 -8.03 4.44
N PHE A 80 3.48 -9.05 5.07
CA PHE A 80 4.48 -8.87 6.12
C PHE A 80 5.70 -8.09 5.64
N PHE A 81 6.21 -8.38 4.45
CA PHE A 81 7.33 -7.64 3.87
C PHE A 81 6.99 -6.18 3.57
N LEU A 82 5.79 -5.92 3.06
CA LEU A 82 5.30 -4.56 2.83
C LEU A 82 5.19 -3.79 4.16
N GLU A 83 4.58 -4.40 5.18
CA GLU A 83 4.47 -3.82 6.53
C GLU A 83 5.85 -3.54 7.15
N TYR A 84 6.78 -4.50 7.06
CA TYR A 84 8.16 -4.34 7.49
C TYR A 84 8.86 -3.18 6.76
N SER A 85 8.56 -2.99 5.48
CA SER A 85 9.08 -1.90 4.65
C SER A 85 8.36 -0.56 4.90
N GLY A 86 7.42 -0.49 5.83
CA GLY A 86 6.69 0.72 6.19
C GLY A 86 5.49 1.04 5.29
N PHE A 87 5.00 0.06 4.53
CA PHE A 87 3.73 0.15 3.81
C PHE A 87 2.58 -0.27 4.71
N LEU A 88 1.47 0.45 4.62
CA LEU A 88 0.26 0.24 5.39
C LEU A 88 -0.85 -0.22 4.45
N LEU A 89 -1.64 -1.21 4.87
CA LEU A 89 -2.76 -1.70 4.08
C LEU A 89 -3.84 -0.61 3.99
N ASP A 90 -4.23 -0.25 2.77
CA ASP A 90 -5.30 0.73 2.49
C ASP A 90 -6.57 0.00 2.06
N ASN A 91 -6.52 -0.65 0.88
CA ASN A 91 -7.65 -1.39 0.34
C ASN A 91 -7.35 -2.88 0.22
N ARG A 92 -8.29 -3.70 0.69
CA ARG A 92 -8.28 -5.15 0.45
C ARG A 92 -8.97 -5.44 -0.88
N GLY A 93 -8.35 -6.27 -1.71
CA GLY A 93 -8.99 -6.75 -2.94
C GLY A 93 -10.23 -7.60 -2.62
N SER A 94 -11.27 -7.50 -3.44
CA SER A 94 -12.53 -8.25 -3.26
C SER A 94 -12.30 -9.77 -3.26
N GLU A 95 -11.30 -10.25 -4.01
CA GLU A 95 -10.96 -11.67 -4.06
C GLU A 95 -10.29 -12.20 -2.78
N PHE A 96 -9.69 -11.34 -1.95
CA PHE A 96 -9.13 -11.76 -0.67
C PHE A 96 -10.21 -12.29 0.29
N PHE A 97 -11.43 -11.79 0.17
CA PHE A 97 -12.56 -12.26 0.97
C PHE A 97 -13.20 -13.52 0.41
N ASP A 98 -13.12 -13.75 -0.91
CA ASP A 98 -13.77 -14.87 -1.57
C ASP A 98 -12.91 -16.16 -1.59
N LYS A 99 -11.58 -16.06 -1.44
CA LYS A 99 -10.65 -17.21 -1.56
C LYS A 99 -10.10 -17.77 -0.24
N ASN A 100 -10.03 -16.97 0.83
CA ASN A 100 -9.52 -17.44 2.14
C ASN A 100 -10.53 -18.28 2.93
N SER A 101 -11.75 -18.42 2.43
CA SER A 101 -12.75 -19.32 2.98
C SER A 101 -12.68 -20.67 2.25
N GLU A 102 -11.66 -21.49 2.55
CA GLU A 102 -11.84 -22.95 2.37
C GLU A 102 -12.94 -23.50 3.30
N ASP A 103 -13.36 -22.70 4.30
CA ASP A 103 -14.61 -22.85 5.03
C ASP A 103 -15.88 -22.52 4.21
N SER A 104 -15.78 -22.08 2.94
CA SER A 104 -16.95 -21.87 2.05
C SER A 104 -17.69 -23.14 1.64
N LYS A 105 -17.25 -24.32 2.11
CA LYS A 105 -18.08 -25.54 2.06
C LYS A 105 -18.99 -25.71 3.28
N LYS A 106 -18.88 -24.85 4.30
CA LYS A 106 -19.80 -24.77 5.43
C LYS A 106 -20.59 -23.47 5.31
N GLU A 107 -21.91 -23.58 5.36
CA GLU A 107 -22.94 -22.56 5.12
C GLU A 107 -22.89 -21.27 5.99
N HIS A 108 -21.77 -20.55 6.07
CA HIS A 108 -21.69 -19.36 6.91
C HIS A 108 -21.19 -18.12 6.15
N PHE A 109 -22.18 -17.34 5.69
CA PHE A 109 -22.16 -15.92 5.37
C PHE A 109 -21.00 -15.39 4.48
N LYS A 110 -21.28 -15.27 3.17
CA LYS A 110 -20.53 -14.35 2.29
C LYS A 110 -20.87 -12.92 2.69
N PHE A 111 -19.99 -12.27 3.46
CA PHE A 111 -20.15 -10.85 3.80
C PHE A 111 -19.77 -9.98 2.59
N GLU A 112 -20.74 -9.29 2.02
CA GLU A 112 -20.50 -8.28 0.98
C GLU A 112 -20.24 -6.92 1.65
N ILE A 113 -19.01 -6.43 1.56
CA ILE A 113 -18.64 -5.12 2.10
C ILE A 113 -19.09 -4.03 1.10
N ILE A 114 -20.06 -3.22 1.52
CA ILE A 114 -20.57 -2.08 0.77
C ILE A 114 -20.28 -0.82 1.59
N TYR A 115 -19.52 0.11 1.01
CA TYR A 115 -19.27 1.40 1.64
C TYR A 115 -20.38 2.39 1.27
N SER A 116 -20.46 3.51 2.00
CA SER A 116 -21.43 4.58 1.72
C SER A 116 -21.31 5.17 0.31
N TRP A 117 -20.19 4.93 -0.35
CA TRP A 117 -19.83 5.37 -1.69
C TRP A 117 -19.86 4.25 -2.74
N GLY A 118 -20.38 3.07 -2.38
CA GLY A 118 -20.61 1.97 -3.31
C GLY A 118 -19.79 0.73 -3.01
N LYS A 119 -19.79 -0.18 -3.99
CA LYS A 119 -19.11 -1.47 -3.90
C LYS A 119 -17.66 -1.36 -4.37
N GLN A 120 -16.75 -1.94 -3.60
CA GLN A 120 -15.35 -2.04 -3.96
C GLN A 120 -15.15 -3.03 -5.11
N THR A 121 -14.51 -2.60 -6.19
CA THR A 121 -14.21 -3.44 -7.37
C THR A 121 -12.73 -3.73 -7.54
N PHE A 122 -11.94 -3.48 -6.50
CA PHE A 122 -10.49 -3.71 -6.51
C PHE A 122 -10.22 -5.21 -6.47
N LYS A 123 -9.42 -5.70 -7.40
CA LYS A 123 -8.89 -7.05 -7.50
C LYS A 123 -7.65 -7.22 -6.62
N CYS A 124 -6.75 -6.25 -6.66
CA CYS A 124 -5.48 -6.29 -5.95
C CYS A 124 -5.57 -5.68 -4.54
N ALA A 125 -4.75 -6.18 -3.60
CA ALA A 125 -4.56 -5.50 -2.32
C ALA A 125 -3.59 -4.33 -2.50
N GLN A 126 -4.01 -3.17 -2.01
CA GLN A 126 -3.30 -1.90 -2.16
C GLN A 126 -2.75 -1.45 -0.82
N PHE A 127 -1.49 -0.99 -0.84
CA PHE A 127 -0.76 -0.52 0.30
C PHE A 127 -0.17 0.85 0.03
N VAL A 128 -0.09 1.68 1.07
CA VAL A 128 0.43 3.04 1.01
C VAL A 128 1.63 3.14 1.95
N HIS A 129 2.77 3.60 1.44
CA HIS A 129 3.93 3.83 2.32
C HIS A 129 3.61 4.91 3.35
N LYS A 130 4.12 4.80 4.58
CA LYS A 130 3.90 5.77 5.68
C LYS A 130 4.24 7.23 5.31
N THR A 131 5.06 7.46 4.29
CA THR A 131 5.35 8.82 3.79
C THR A 131 4.24 9.38 2.89
N GLY A 132 3.29 8.57 2.44
CA GLY A 132 2.26 8.89 1.45
C GLY A 132 2.79 8.96 0.01
N ALA A 133 4.10 8.76 -0.20
CA ALA A 133 4.79 9.03 -1.46
C ALA A 133 4.58 7.98 -2.54
N TYR A 134 4.38 6.73 -2.12
CA TYR A 134 4.34 5.55 -2.98
C TYR A 134 3.21 4.64 -2.56
N ILE A 135 2.63 4.01 -3.55
CA ILE A 135 1.57 3.01 -3.44
C ILE A 135 2.14 1.72 -4.02
N ALA A 136 1.89 0.61 -3.32
CA ALA A 136 2.27 -0.72 -3.73
C ALA A 136 1.03 -1.60 -3.85
N GLU A 137 0.97 -2.43 -4.88
CA GLU A 137 -0.09 -3.40 -5.09
C GLU A 137 0.52 -4.79 -5.25
N ILE A 138 -0.13 -5.79 -4.65
CA ILE A 138 0.26 -7.19 -4.79
C ILE A 138 -0.50 -7.78 -5.98
N ILE A 139 0.24 -8.33 -6.94
CA ILE A 139 -0.31 -9.04 -8.09
C ILE A 139 -0.45 -10.53 -7.75
N GLU A 140 -1.34 -11.23 -8.46
CA GLU A 140 -1.65 -12.65 -8.23
C GLU A 140 -0.45 -13.61 -8.31
N ASP A 141 0.58 -13.24 -9.08
CA ASP A 141 1.83 -13.98 -9.29
C ASP A 141 2.84 -13.79 -8.13
N GLY A 142 2.56 -12.87 -7.20
CA GLY A 142 3.46 -12.47 -6.12
C GLY A 142 4.44 -11.36 -6.51
N SER A 143 4.36 -10.84 -7.74
CA SER A 143 5.07 -9.62 -8.12
C SER A 143 4.41 -8.40 -7.47
N LEU A 144 5.20 -7.35 -7.26
CA LEU A 144 4.74 -6.09 -6.68
C LEU A 144 4.67 -5.02 -7.76
N PHE A 145 3.58 -4.27 -7.78
CA PHE A 145 3.43 -3.10 -8.62
C PHE A 145 3.58 -1.85 -7.77
N LEU A 146 4.55 -0.99 -8.10
CA LEU A 146 4.79 0.26 -7.39
C LEU A 146 4.51 1.46 -8.29
N ALA A 147 3.85 2.46 -7.73
CA ALA A 147 3.70 3.74 -8.38
C ALA A 147 3.79 4.90 -7.38
N PRO A 148 4.36 6.05 -7.79
CA PRO A 148 4.38 7.24 -6.99
C PRO A 148 2.97 7.84 -6.89
N ASN A 149 2.65 8.37 -5.73
CA ASN A 149 1.42 9.09 -5.50
C ASN A 149 1.56 10.55 -5.93
N ASN A 150 1.52 10.78 -7.24
CA ASN A 150 1.79 12.10 -7.83
C ASN A 150 0.82 13.19 -7.35
N ILE A 151 -0.44 12.84 -7.07
CA ILE A 151 -1.45 13.77 -6.56
C ILE A 151 -0.98 14.34 -5.22
N TYR A 152 -0.68 13.47 -4.25
CA TYR A 152 -0.19 13.87 -2.95
C TYR A 152 1.17 14.60 -3.03
N LEU A 153 2.12 14.07 -3.81
CA LEU A 153 3.45 14.66 -3.97
C LEU A 153 3.41 16.09 -4.54
N SER A 154 2.50 16.36 -5.49
CA SER A 154 2.36 17.68 -6.10
C SER A 154 1.96 18.76 -5.08
N ARG A 155 1.15 18.40 -4.07
CA ARG A 155 0.67 19.36 -3.06
C ARG A 155 1.71 19.63 -1.99
N VAL A 156 2.32 18.58 -1.44
CA VAL A 156 3.32 18.67 -0.37
C VAL A 156 4.53 19.48 -0.82
N ASN A 157 4.93 19.34 -2.08
CA ASN A 157 6.05 20.11 -2.60
C ASN A 157 5.70 21.60 -2.84
N THR A 158 4.42 21.90 -3.09
CA THR A 158 3.94 23.27 -3.31
C THR A 158 3.73 24.02 -1.99
N SER A 159 3.26 23.34 -0.93
CA SER A 159 3.08 23.96 0.40
C SER A 159 4.39 24.41 1.04
N ASN A 160 5.52 23.80 0.66
CA ASN A 160 6.81 24.03 1.31
C ASN A 160 7.64 25.18 0.69
N THR A 161 7.25 25.69 -0.48
CA THR A 161 8.01 26.77 -1.16
C THR A 161 7.65 28.19 -0.70
N THR A 162 6.54 28.36 0.02
CA THR A 162 6.09 29.67 0.53
C THR A 162 6.68 30.03 1.90
N SER A 163 7.30 29.08 2.59
CA SER A 163 7.96 29.29 3.89
C SER A 163 9.47 29.49 3.71
N LYS A 164 9.90 30.70 3.34
CA LYS A 164 11.30 31.13 3.40
C LYS A 164 11.70 31.39 4.86
N SER A 165 11.91 30.34 5.65
CA SER A 165 12.62 30.40 6.93
C SER A 165 13.95 29.65 6.79
N ASN A 166 15.05 30.36 7.07
CA ASN A 166 16.45 29.93 6.94
C ASN A 166 16.86 28.86 7.98
N ASP A 167 15.99 27.93 8.33
CA ASP A 167 16.33 26.85 9.26
C ASP A 167 16.41 25.52 8.50
N ASP A 168 17.56 24.86 8.60
CA ASP A 168 17.92 23.65 7.85
C ASP A 168 17.17 22.40 8.38
N SER A 169 16.28 22.58 9.34
CA SER A 169 15.38 21.57 9.87
C SER A 169 14.00 21.71 9.23
N MET A 170 13.54 20.65 8.55
CA MET A 170 12.19 20.48 7.98
C MET A 170 11.96 20.96 6.53
N LYS A 171 12.95 20.84 5.65
CA LYS A 171 12.65 20.56 4.23
C LYS A 171 12.24 19.09 4.11
N VAL A 172 10.98 18.77 4.39
CA VAL A 172 10.42 17.45 4.01
C VAL A 172 10.19 17.48 2.50
N TYR A 173 11.27 17.48 1.72
CA TYR A 173 11.19 16.93 0.37
C TYR A 173 10.94 15.46 0.60
N VAL A 174 9.72 15.02 0.29
CA VAL A 174 9.41 13.60 0.31
C VAL A 174 10.21 13.00 -0.84
N ASP A 175 11.41 12.51 -0.54
CA ASP A 175 12.29 11.83 -1.48
C ASP A 175 11.68 10.47 -1.82
N SER A 176 10.67 10.55 -2.68
CA SER A 176 9.92 9.41 -3.17
C SER A 176 10.87 8.46 -3.90
N GLN A 177 11.87 8.99 -4.62
CA GLN A 177 12.87 8.20 -5.32
C GLN A 177 13.71 7.36 -4.36
N LYS A 178 14.14 7.91 -3.22
CA LYS A 178 14.86 7.16 -2.20
C LYS A 178 14.05 5.99 -1.66
N VAL A 179 12.78 6.21 -1.32
CA VAL A 179 11.89 5.13 -0.84
C VAL A 179 11.82 4.00 -1.88
N MET A 180 11.63 4.35 -3.16
CA MET A 180 11.59 3.38 -4.25
C MET A 180 12.93 2.63 -4.41
N LEU A 181 14.05 3.34 -4.38
CA LEU A 181 15.39 2.75 -4.56
C LEU A 181 15.75 1.81 -3.41
N ASP A 182 15.49 2.22 -2.17
CA ASP A 182 15.74 1.41 -0.98
C ASP A 182 14.87 0.14 -0.97
N PHE A 183 13.58 0.29 -1.33
CA PHE A 183 12.67 -0.84 -1.47
C PHE A 183 13.13 -1.80 -2.58
N LYS A 184 13.41 -1.28 -3.78
CA LYS A 184 13.89 -2.08 -4.91
C LYS A 184 15.20 -2.80 -4.60
N LYS A 185 16.12 -2.15 -3.89
CA LYS A 185 17.38 -2.76 -3.44
C LYS A 185 17.13 -3.93 -2.50
N THR A 186 16.12 -3.85 -1.66
CA THR A 186 15.72 -4.93 -0.74
C THR A 186 15.06 -6.08 -1.50
N CYS A 187 14.16 -5.79 -2.44
CA CYS A 187 13.52 -6.82 -3.29
C CYS A 187 14.54 -7.63 -4.12
N ASN A 188 15.63 -7.00 -4.55
CA ASN A 188 16.69 -7.66 -5.31
C ASN A 188 17.67 -8.47 -4.45
N ASN A 189 17.61 -8.38 -3.13
CA ASN A 189 18.53 -9.07 -2.23
C ASN A 189 17.89 -10.32 -1.64
N TYR A 190 18.35 -11.49 -2.09
CA TYR A 190 17.83 -12.79 -1.67
C TYR A 190 18.01 -13.04 -0.16
N GLU A 191 19.20 -12.78 0.40
CA GLU A 191 19.52 -13.07 1.79
C GLU A 191 18.67 -12.24 2.75
N LYS A 192 18.52 -10.95 2.46
CA LYS A 192 17.69 -10.05 3.26
C LYS A 192 16.21 -10.44 3.23
N LEU A 193 15.68 -10.79 2.05
CA LEU A 193 14.30 -11.24 1.95
C LEU A 193 14.07 -12.53 2.74
N LYS A 194 15.03 -13.46 2.70
CA LYS A 194 14.95 -14.70 3.47
C LYS A 194 14.89 -14.43 4.97
N GLU A 195 15.77 -13.58 5.50
CA GLU A 195 15.76 -13.18 6.92
C GLU A 195 14.41 -12.57 7.34
N ILE A 196 13.85 -11.68 6.51
CA ILE A 196 12.56 -11.05 6.78
C ILE A 196 11.43 -12.09 6.77
N PHE A 197 11.41 -13.01 5.82
CA PHE A 197 10.36 -14.04 5.76
C PHE A 197 10.48 -15.07 6.88
N GLU A 198 11.68 -15.44 7.31
CA GLU A 198 11.88 -16.29 8.47
C GLU A 198 11.36 -15.61 9.75
N ASN A 199 11.66 -14.33 9.94
CA ASN A 199 11.09 -13.54 11.04
C ASN A 199 9.55 -13.50 10.98
N GLY A 200 8.97 -13.24 9.80
CA GLY A 200 7.52 -13.24 9.61
C GLY A 200 6.87 -14.58 9.94
N ARG A 201 7.54 -15.69 9.59
CA ARG A 201 7.11 -17.03 9.96
C ARG A 201 7.09 -17.22 11.49
N ASP A 202 8.14 -16.79 12.17
CA ASP A 202 8.25 -16.93 13.63
C ASP A 202 7.20 -16.08 14.38
N VAL A 203 6.91 -14.87 13.87
CA VAL A 203 5.83 -14.01 14.37
C VAL A 203 4.47 -14.68 14.20
N TRP A 204 4.22 -15.31 13.05
CA TRP A 204 2.96 -16.02 12.80
C TRP A 204 2.72 -17.16 13.80
N TYR A 205 3.72 -18.03 14.00
CA TYR A 205 3.62 -19.10 14.99
C TYR A 205 3.47 -18.57 16.42
N SER A 206 4.14 -17.47 16.75
CA SER A 206 4.02 -16.82 18.05
C SER A 206 2.61 -16.28 18.31
N ASN A 207 1.92 -15.78 17.28
CA ASN A 207 0.55 -15.31 17.39
C ASN A 207 -0.44 -16.48 17.50
N LYS A 208 -0.25 -17.54 16.71
CA LYS A 208 -1.08 -18.75 16.77
C LYS A 208 -1.00 -19.47 18.12
N ASN A 209 0.14 -19.41 18.80
CA ASN A 209 0.31 -19.98 20.14
C ASN A 209 -0.31 -19.12 21.27
N LYS A 210 -0.69 -17.87 20.99
CA LYS A 210 -1.34 -16.97 21.95
C LYS A 210 -2.88 -17.02 21.89
N GLU A 211 -3.43 -17.52 20.79
CA GLU A 211 -4.86 -17.78 20.61
C GLU A 211 -5.26 -19.14 21.21
#